data_AF-A0AAU1BBP0-F1
#
_entry.id   AF-A0AAU1BBP0-F1
#
_cell.length_a   1.000
_cell.length_b   1.000
_cell.length_c   1.000
_cell.angle_alpha   90.00
_cell.angle_beta   90.00
_cell.angle_gamma   90.00
#
_symmetry.space_group_name_H-M   'P 1'
#
loop_
_entity.id
_entity.type
_entity.pdbx_description
1 polymer ?
#
loop_
_entity_poly.entity_id
_entity_poly.type
_entity_poly.pdbx_seq_one_letter_code
_entity_poly.pdbx_strand_id
1 'polypeptide(L)'
;MLNVQRRTIEAPASEVGSLLDLLSTPQDRLWPMPAWSPLRLDAGLAIGSSGGHGRIRYEVSAYEPGSRVRFTFTPGIGLEGHHEFVIVPDGPARCRVIHTASGRLAGAMRLLWPLAIRWLHEALLADLFDNIEREATGRLVRPARWSIRVRLLRRYFLPTSIPSGSPAA
;
A
#
# COMPACT_ATOMS: atom_id res chain seq x y z
N MET A 1 2.82 -15.37 9.09
CA MET A 1 2.29 -14.05 9.49
C MET A 1 1.01 -13.82 8.72
N LEU A 2 0.06 -13.15 9.35
CA LEU A 2 -1.17 -12.68 8.73
C LEU A 2 -1.43 -11.26 9.25
N ASN A 3 -1.64 -10.32 8.33
CA ASN A 3 -2.00 -8.94 8.64
C ASN A 3 -3.12 -8.50 7.70
N VAL A 4 -4.27 -8.16 8.27
CA VAL A 4 -5.46 -7.78 7.51
C VAL A 4 -5.89 -6.40 7.95
N GLN A 5 -5.95 -5.46 7.01
CA GLN A 5 -6.51 -4.13 7.21
C GLN A 5 -7.77 -4.01 6.36
N ARG A 6 -8.80 -3.36 6.89
CA ARG A 6 -10.06 -3.16 6.17
C ARG A 6 -10.63 -1.79 6.46
N ARG A 7 -11.25 -1.19 5.45
CA ARG A 7 -12.01 0.05 5.62
C ARG A 7 -13.28 0.00 4.79
N THR A 8 -14.37 0.45 5.38
CA THR A 8 -15.60 0.76 4.66
C THR A 8 -15.45 2.13 4.04
N ILE A 9 -15.76 2.23 2.75
CA ILE A 9 -15.78 3.48 2.00
C ILE A 9 -17.23 3.75 1.59
N GLU A 10 -17.71 4.96 1.87
CA GLU A 10 -19.06 5.43 1.51
C GLU A 10 -19.08 5.92 0.05
N ALA A 11 -18.65 5.03 -0.86
CA ALA A 11 -18.68 5.18 -2.31
C ALA A 11 -18.96 3.82 -2.99
N PRO A 12 -19.50 3.80 -4.21
CA PRO A 12 -19.70 2.57 -4.98
C PRO A 12 -18.37 1.82 -5.22
N ALA A 13 -18.43 0.49 -5.25
CA ALA A 13 -17.26 -0.34 -5.52
C ALA A 13 -16.60 -0.04 -6.88
N SER A 14 -17.37 0.33 -7.90
CA SER A 14 -16.86 0.69 -9.22
C SER A 14 -15.99 1.95 -9.22
N GLU A 15 -16.32 2.93 -8.38
CA GLU A 15 -15.56 4.18 -8.25
C GLU A 15 -14.22 3.91 -7.56
N VAL A 16 -14.25 3.21 -6.42
CA VAL A 16 -13.03 2.78 -5.72
C VAL A 16 -12.18 1.83 -6.58
N GLY A 17 -12.83 0.98 -7.37
CA GLY A 17 -12.20 0.07 -8.33
C GLY A 17 -11.41 0.82 -9.39
N SER A 18 -12.02 1.83 -9.99
CA SER A 18 -11.39 2.66 -11.02
C SER A 18 -10.16 3.39 -10.46
N LEU A 19 -10.18 3.80 -9.19
CA LEU A 19 -9.02 4.37 -8.51
C LEU A 19 -7.90 3.32 -8.28
N LEU A 20 -8.27 2.10 -7.90
CA LEU A 20 -7.32 1.00 -7.70
C LEU A 20 -6.59 0.66 -9.00
N ASP A 21 -7.28 0.70 -10.14
CA ASP A 21 -6.71 0.38 -11.46
C ASP A 21 -5.59 1.37 -11.88
N LEU A 22 -5.57 2.56 -11.28
CA LEU A 22 -4.54 3.58 -11.50
C LEU A 22 -3.30 3.40 -10.61
N LEU A 23 -3.30 2.43 -9.70
CA LEU A 23 -2.19 2.21 -8.77
C LEU A 23 -0.87 1.94 -9.52
N SER A 24 0.21 2.59 -9.09
CA SER A 24 1.53 2.57 -9.74
C SER A 24 1.59 3.20 -11.14
N THR A 25 0.56 3.92 -11.59
CA THR A 25 0.59 4.73 -12.83
C THR A 25 0.94 6.19 -12.52
N PRO A 26 1.24 7.04 -13.53
CA PRO A 26 1.38 8.48 -13.31
C PRO A 26 0.13 9.17 -12.74
N GLN A 27 -1.04 8.54 -12.87
CA GLN A 27 -2.32 9.03 -12.36
C GLN A 27 -2.65 8.48 -10.97
N ASP A 28 -1.75 7.72 -10.34
CA ASP A 28 -1.94 7.17 -9.00
C ASP A 28 -2.14 8.29 -7.96
N ARG A 29 -3.35 8.31 -7.38
CA ARG A 29 -3.73 9.19 -6.26
C ARG A 29 -3.83 8.44 -4.94
N LEU A 30 -3.72 7.12 -4.95
CA LEU A 30 -3.93 6.28 -3.77
C LEU A 30 -2.64 6.11 -2.98
N TRP A 31 -1.51 5.89 -3.65
CA TRP A 31 -0.26 5.64 -2.96
C TRP A 31 0.19 6.88 -2.15
N PRO A 32 0.45 6.75 -0.83
CA PRO A 32 0.65 7.89 0.06
C PRO A 32 2.04 8.53 -0.04
N MET A 33 2.38 9.08 -1.21
CA MET A 33 3.56 9.93 -1.40
C MET A 33 3.32 11.35 -0.88
N PRO A 34 4.38 12.09 -0.48
CA PRO A 34 5.78 11.66 -0.32
C PRO A 34 6.03 10.96 1.03
N ALA A 35 4.97 10.68 1.80
CA ALA A 35 5.06 10.07 3.10
C ALA A 35 5.55 8.61 3.08
N TRP A 36 5.58 7.92 1.94
CA TRP A 36 6.13 6.57 1.84
C TRP A 36 6.98 6.43 0.59
N SER A 37 7.92 5.46 0.58
CA SER A 37 8.68 5.16 -0.63
C SER A 37 7.71 4.87 -1.78
N PRO A 38 7.96 5.39 -2.98
CA PRO A 38 7.07 5.21 -4.12
C PRO A 38 6.87 3.72 -4.41
N LEU A 39 5.63 3.35 -4.71
CA LEU A 39 5.31 2.13 -5.42
C LEU A 39 5.69 2.32 -6.88
N ARG A 40 6.50 1.40 -7.41
CA ARG A 40 6.85 1.36 -8.83
C ARG A 40 6.71 -0.06 -9.33
N LEU A 41 6.02 -0.21 -10.45
CA LEU A 41 5.83 -1.45 -11.20
C LEU A 41 6.19 -1.18 -12.65
N ASP A 42 6.85 -2.13 -13.30
CA ASP A 42 7.39 -1.95 -14.66
C ASP A 42 6.27 -1.82 -15.72
N ALA A 43 5.08 -2.36 -15.43
CA ALA A 43 3.95 -2.45 -16.34
C ALA A 43 2.60 -2.28 -15.62
N GLY A 44 2.56 -1.43 -14.58
CA GLY A 44 1.35 -1.20 -13.79
C GLY A 44 0.82 -2.48 -13.14
N LEU A 45 -0.51 -2.68 -13.15
CA LEU A 45 -1.14 -3.86 -12.55
C LEU A 45 -1.24 -5.06 -13.50
N ALA A 46 -0.57 -5.06 -14.64
CA ALA A 46 -0.54 -6.22 -15.52
C ALA A 46 0.07 -7.44 -14.81
N ILE A 47 -0.53 -8.63 -14.99
CA ILE A 47 0.03 -9.88 -14.45
C ILE A 47 1.45 -10.07 -15.02
N GLY A 48 2.40 -10.45 -14.16
CA GLY A 48 3.82 -10.52 -14.47
C GLY A 48 4.59 -9.21 -14.25
N SER A 49 3.90 -8.10 -13.97
CA SER A 49 4.58 -6.83 -13.69
C SER A 49 5.40 -6.92 -12.40
N SER A 50 6.69 -6.64 -12.51
CA SER A 50 7.63 -6.67 -11.40
C SER A 50 7.85 -5.27 -10.82
N GLY A 51 8.20 -5.21 -9.53
CA GLY A 51 8.57 -3.96 -8.89
C GLY A 51 8.50 -4.03 -7.37
N GLY A 52 7.99 -2.96 -6.76
CA GLY A 52 7.78 -2.90 -5.32
C GLY A 52 7.83 -1.48 -4.74
N HIS A 53 8.09 -1.41 -3.44
CA HIS A 53 8.26 -0.13 -2.73
C HIS A 53 9.35 -0.26 -1.66
N GLY A 54 10.19 0.77 -1.55
CA GLY A 54 11.34 0.77 -0.63
C GLY A 54 12.26 -0.43 -0.90
N ARG A 55 12.42 -1.32 0.09
CA ARG A 55 13.19 -2.58 -0.04
C ARG A 55 12.32 -3.82 -0.29
N ILE A 56 10.99 -3.66 -0.31
CA ILE A 56 10.06 -4.75 -0.57
C ILE A 56 9.92 -4.91 -2.07
N ARG A 57 10.01 -6.14 -2.56
CA ARG A 57 9.94 -6.50 -3.97
C ARG A 57 8.89 -7.58 -4.17
N TYR A 58 8.14 -7.47 -5.26
CA TYR A 58 7.07 -8.38 -5.62
C TYR A 58 6.73 -8.30 -7.11
N GLU A 59 5.95 -9.26 -7.55
CA GLU A 59 5.35 -9.33 -8.89
C GLU A 59 3.82 -9.36 -8.76
N VAL A 60 3.11 -8.75 -9.71
CA VAL A 60 1.66 -8.89 -9.84
C VAL A 60 1.32 -10.30 -10.32
N SER A 61 0.77 -11.10 -9.41
CA SER A 61 0.45 -12.52 -9.63
C SER A 61 -1.02 -12.79 -9.97
N ALA A 62 -1.91 -11.85 -9.67
CA ALA A 62 -3.31 -11.87 -10.10
C ALA A 62 -3.84 -10.45 -10.17
N TYR A 63 -4.68 -10.17 -11.17
CA TYR A 63 -5.33 -8.88 -11.33
C TYR A 63 -6.71 -9.07 -11.98
N GLU A 64 -7.71 -8.47 -11.36
CA GLU A 64 -9.08 -8.37 -11.85
C GLU A 64 -9.44 -6.87 -11.79
N PRO A 65 -9.57 -6.21 -12.95
CA PRO A 65 -9.83 -4.77 -13.00
C PRO A 65 -11.03 -4.35 -12.16
N GLY A 66 -10.85 -3.28 -11.39
CA GLY A 66 -11.85 -2.69 -10.52
C GLY A 66 -12.15 -3.46 -9.24
N SER A 67 -11.61 -4.66 -9.03
CA SER A 67 -11.99 -5.50 -7.90
C SER A 67 -10.81 -6.02 -7.08
N ARG A 68 -9.70 -6.41 -7.71
CA ARG A 68 -8.68 -7.19 -7.02
C ARG A 68 -7.31 -7.11 -7.67
N VAL A 69 -6.27 -7.00 -6.84
CA VAL A 69 -4.88 -7.20 -7.25
C VAL A 69 -4.09 -7.92 -6.18
N ARG A 70 -3.27 -8.90 -6.59
CA ARG A 70 -2.39 -9.67 -5.71
C ARG A 70 -0.95 -9.56 -6.15
N PHE A 71 -0.09 -9.15 -5.22
CA PHE A 71 1.35 -9.09 -5.39
C PHE A 71 2.03 -10.22 -4.62
N THR A 72 2.76 -11.08 -5.30
CA THR A 72 3.54 -12.16 -4.68
C THR A 72 4.96 -11.66 -4.41
N PHE A 73 5.43 -11.83 -3.17
CA PHE A 73 6.76 -11.38 -2.77
C PHE A 73 7.86 -12.14 -3.52
N THR A 74 8.85 -11.40 -4.04
CA THR A 74 9.99 -12.04 -4.69
C THR A 74 10.91 -12.69 -3.64
N PRO A 75 11.66 -13.75 -4.00
CA PRO A 75 12.67 -14.33 -3.12
C PRO A 75 13.71 -13.32 -2.60
N GLY A 76 14.33 -13.64 -1.47
CA GLY A 76 15.47 -12.88 -0.93
C GLY A 76 15.12 -11.77 0.07
N ILE A 77 13.85 -11.37 0.21
CA ILE A 77 13.44 -10.36 1.21
C ILE A 77 13.12 -10.94 2.60
N GLY A 78 13.26 -12.26 2.78
CA GLY A 78 12.92 -12.95 4.03
C GLY A 78 11.41 -13.09 4.27
N LEU A 79 10.60 -12.90 3.24
CA LEU A 79 9.15 -13.03 3.27
C LEU A 79 8.68 -13.82 2.05
N GLU A 80 8.02 -14.95 2.29
CA GLU A 80 7.47 -15.83 1.25
C GLU A 80 5.94 -15.82 1.36
N GLY A 81 5.25 -15.31 0.35
CA GLY A 81 3.80 -15.15 0.38
C GLY A 81 3.35 -14.02 -0.53
N HIS A 82 2.26 -13.35 -0.18
CA HIS A 82 1.69 -12.27 -0.98
C HIS A 82 1.08 -11.17 -0.12
N HIS A 83 0.80 -10.05 -0.76
CA HIS A 83 -0.20 -9.12 -0.27
C HIS A 83 -1.20 -8.76 -1.37
N GLU A 84 -2.44 -8.47 -0.98
CA GLU A 84 -3.59 -8.41 -1.87
C GLU A 84 -4.52 -7.28 -1.44
N PHE A 85 -5.07 -6.57 -2.43
CA PHE A 85 -6.22 -5.68 -2.26
C PHE A 85 -7.45 -6.34 -2.89
N VAL A 86 -8.58 -6.27 -2.19
CA VAL A 86 -9.90 -6.68 -2.68
C VAL A 86 -10.91 -5.59 -2.34
N ILE A 87 -11.74 -5.22 -3.32
CA ILE A 87 -12.87 -4.32 -3.18
C ILE A 87 -14.15 -5.16 -3.23
N VAL A 88 -14.92 -5.11 -2.16
CA VAL A 88 -16.17 -5.87 -2.02
C VAL A 88 -17.34 -4.88 -1.97
N PRO A 89 -18.32 -4.97 -2.89
CA PRO A 89 -19.55 -4.18 -2.80
C PRO A 89 -20.29 -4.44 -1.48
N ASP A 90 -20.82 -3.38 -0.86
CA ASP A 90 -21.57 -3.44 0.41
C ASP A 90 -22.80 -2.51 0.34
N GLY A 91 -23.46 -2.51 -0.83
CA GLY A 91 -24.56 -1.62 -1.20
C GLY A 91 -24.29 -0.80 -2.47
N PRO A 92 -25.27 0.00 -2.94
CA PRO A 92 -25.13 0.79 -4.17
C PRO A 92 -24.15 1.97 -4.03
N ALA A 93 -23.98 2.51 -2.82
CA ALA A 93 -23.12 3.67 -2.54
C ALA A 93 -22.05 3.38 -1.48
N ARG A 94 -21.69 2.10 -1.32
CA ARG A 94 -20.81 1.66 -0.25
C ARG A 94 -20.04 0.41 -0.64
N CYS A 95 -18.77 0.36 -0.25
CA CYS A 95 -17.93 -0.82 -0.44
C CYS A 95 -16.98 -1.03 0.73
N ARG A 96 -16.30 -2.17 0.72
CA ARG A 96 -15.24 -2.51 1.66
C ARG A 96 -13.95 -2.77 0.91
N VAL A 97 -12.92 -2.01 1.25
CA VAL A 97 -11.55 -2.25 0.79
C VAL A 97 -10.85 -3.12 1.83
N ILE A 98 -10.29 -4.24 1.40
CA ILE A 98 -9.59 -5.19 2.25
C ILE A 98 -8.18 -5.33 1.72
N HIS A 99 -7.21 -5.06 2.58
CA HIS A 99 -5.81 -5.41 2.35
C HIS A 99 -5.44 -6.62 3.20
N THR A 100 -4.84 -7.63 2.58
CA THR A 100 -4.30 -8.80 3.27
C THR A 100 -2.84 -8.97 2.92
N ALA A 101 -1.96 -9.08 3.92
CA ALA A 101 -0.61 -9.61 3.76
C ALA A 101 -0.51 -10.95 4.49
N SER A 102 -0.11 -11.99 3.78
CA SER A 102 -0.01 -13.35 4.31
C SER A 102 1.23 -14.05 3.78
N GLY A 103 1.95 -14.75 4.66
CA GLY A 103 3.16 -15.45 4.26
C GLY A 103 3.98 -16.03 5.40
N ARG A 104 5.06 -16.71 5.07
CA ARG A 104 6.06 -17.24 6.00
C ARG A 104 7.22 -16.27 6.14
N LEU A 105 7.67 -16.07 7.37
CA LEU A 105 8.83 -15.24 7.69
C LEU A 105 10.10 -16.09 7.74
N ALA A 106 11.18 -15.58 7.18
CA ALA A 106 12.50 -16.22 7.16
C ALA A 106 13.61 -15.22 7.53
N GLY A 107 14.74 -15.75 8.03
CA GLY A 107 15.91 -14.96 8.40
C GLY A 107 15.59 -13.80 9.36
N ALA A 108 16.25 -12.66 9.14
CA ALA A 108 16.08 -11.46 9.95
C ALA A 108 14.63 -10.92 9.96
N MET A 109 13.82 -11.24 8.94
CA MET A 109 12.43 -10.78 8.87
C MET A 109 11.57 -11.37 10.01
N ARG A 110 11.97 -12.51 10.60
CA ARG A 110 11.29 -13.07 11.79
C ARG A 110 11.32 -12.12 12.99
N LEU A 111 12.37 -11.30 13.11
CA LEU A 111 12.51 -10.28 14.15
C LEU A 111 12.03 -8.91 13.67
N LEU A 112 12.42 -8.49 12.46
CA LEU A 112 12.06 -7.18 11.92
C LEU A 112 10.55 -7.00 11.75
N TRP A 113 9.81 -8.07 11.43
CA TRP A 113 8.37 -8.00 11.25
C TRP A 113 7.61 -7.50 12.49
N PRO A 114 7.62 -8.20 13.64
CA PRO A 114 6.89 -7.74 14.82
C PRO A 114 7.44 -6.44 15.44
N LEU A 115 8.74 -6.15 15.23
CA LEU A 115 9.39 -4.99 15.84
C LEU A 115 9.24 -3.70 15.04
N ALA A 116 9.18 -3.78 13.71
CA ALA A 116 9.22 -2.61 12.84
C ALA A 116 8.28 -2.69 11.64
N ILE A 117 8.47 -3.69 10.77
CA ILE A 117 7.84 -3.72 9.45
C ILE A 117 6.32 -3.78 9.54
N ARG A 118 5.76 -4.55 10.50
CA ARG A 118 4.31 -4.58 10.72
C ARG A 118 3.74 -3.19 11.00
N TRP A 119 4.35 -2.44 11.90
CA TRP A 119 3.86 -1.13 12.32
C TRP A 119 3.97 -0.08 11.21
N LEU A 120 5.06 -0.12 10.44
CA LEU A 120 5.24 0.73 9.27
C LEU A 120 4.21 0.39 8.18
N HIS A 121 3.98 -0.90 7.91
CA HIS A 121 3.03 -1.37 6.92
C HIS A 121 1.58 -1.00 7.28
N GLU A 122 1.17 -1.17 8.54
CA GLU A 122 -0.16 -0.76 9.00
C GLU A 122 -0.37 0.76 8.89
N ALA A 123 0.66 1.57 9.17
CA ALA A 123 0.58 3.02 8.99
C ALA A 123 0.50 3.44 7.52
N LEU A 124 1.27 2.79 6.64
CA LEU A 124 1.18 3.00 5.19
C LEU A 124 -0.23 2.73 4.69
N LEU A 125 -0.82 1.59 5.10
CA LEU A 125 -2.18 1.24 4.70
C LEU A 125 -3.24 2.18 5.27
N ALA A 126 -3.03 2.70 6.48
CA ALA A 126 -3.92 3.71 7.04
C ALA A 126 -3.95 4.98 6.18
N ASP A 127 -2.78 5.47 5.75
CA ASP A 127 -2.69 6.64 4.86
C ASP A 127 -3.21 6.35 3.44
N LEU A 128 -2.94 5.14 2.91
CA LEU A 128 -3.48 4.71 1.62
C LEU A 128 -5.01 4.65 1.64
N PHE A 129 -5.59 4.13 2.73
CA PHE A 129 -7.05 4.10 2.89
C PHE A 129 -7.65 5.50 3.10
N ASP A 130 -6.92 6.43 3.73
CA ASP A 130 -7.32 7.85 3.79
C ASP A 130 -7.39 8.47 2.41
N ASN A 131 -6.42 8.16 1.53
CA ASN A 131 -6.43 8.62 0.15
C ASN A 131 -7.60 8.01 -0.64
N ILE A 132 -7.88 6.71 -0.49
CA ILE A 132 -9.06 6.09 -1.10
C ILE A 132 -10.34 6.83 -0.67
N GLU A 133 -10.52 7.05 0.63
CA GLU A 133 -11.70 7.74 1.16
C GLU A 133 -11.81 9.15 0.60
N ARG A 134 -10.71 9.90 0.58
CA ARG A 134 -10.66 11.27 0.06
C ARG A 134 -11.00 11.33 -1.42
N GLU A 135 -10.39 10.49 -2.23
CA GLU A 135 -10.57 10.52 -3.69
C GLU A 135 -11.98 10.03 -4.08
N ALA A 136 -12.51 9.00 -3.41
CA ALA A 136 -13.82 8.43 -3.74
C ALA A 136 -15.01 9.18 -3.14
N THR A 137 -14.81 10.05 -2.14
CA THR A 137 -15.92 10.73 -1.46
C THR A 137 -15.77 12.24 -1.35
N GLY A 138 -14.61 12.78 -1.71
CA GLY A 138 -14.26 14.19 -1.51
C GLY A 138 -14.08 14.59 -0.04
N ARG A 139 -14.19 13.64 0.91
CA ARG A 139 -14.10 13.89 2.35
C ARG A 139 -13.19 12.88 3.03
N LEU A 140 -12.69 13.24 4.21
CA LEU A 140 -11.95 12.32 5.09
C LEU A 140 -12.44 12.54 6.51
N VAL A 141 -13.19 11.59 7.05
CA VAL A 141 -13.86 11.78 8.35
C VAL A 141 -12.88 11.58 9.51
N ARG A 142 -11.98 10.59 9.39
CA ARG A 142 -11.04 10.23 10.46
C ARG A 142 -9.64 10.00 9.90
N PRO A 143 -8.84 11.07 9.77
CA PRO A 143 -7.46 10.93 9.30
C PRO A 143 -6.63 10.01 10.17
N ALA A 144 -5.81 9.18 9.55
CA ALA A 144 -4.81 8.34 10.16
C ALA A 144 -3.83 9.19 10.99
N ARG A 145 -3.42 8.66 12.14
CA ARG A 145 -2.44 9.30 13.02
C ARG A 145 -1.33 8.31 13.32
N TRP A 146 -0.10 8.68 12.96
CA TRP A 146 1.06 7.86 13.26
C TRP A 146 1.43 7.95 14.74
N SER A 147 1.64 6.80 15.37
CA SER A 147 2.20 6.73 16.71
C SER A 147 3.65 7.24 16.73
N ILE A 148 4.14 7.60 17.92
CA ILE A 148 5.55 7.99 18.12
C ILE A 148 6.49 6.88 17.62
N ARG A 149 6.15 5.61 17.87
CA ARG A 149 6.89 4.44 17.37
C ARG A 149 7.01 4.47 15.85
N VAL A 150 5.90 4.66 15.12
CA VAL A 150 5.91 4.73 13.65
C VAL A 150 6.76 5.90 13.15
N ARG A 151 6.63 7.08 13.78
CA ARG A 151 7.43 8.26 13.42
C ARG A 151 8.94 8.00 13.57
N LEU A 152 9.36 7.38 14.67
CA LEU A 152 10.77 7.02 14.91
C LEU A 152 11.27 5.97 13.92
N LEU A 153 10.51 4.88 13.74
CA LEU A 153 10.85 3.84 12.77
C LEU A 153 10.99 4.40 11.36
N ARG A 154 10.07 5.29 10.95
CA ARG A 154 10.09 5.89 9.63
C ARG A 154 11.34 6.74 9.43
N ARG A 155 11.77 7.51 10.43
CA ARG A 155 13.03 8.29 10.35
C ARG A 155 14.27 7.42 10.15
N TYR A 156 14.25 6.19 10.67
CA TYR A 156 15.36 5.24 10.53
C TYR A 156 15.32 4.44 9.22
N PHE A 157 14.15 3.92 8.82
CA PHE A 157 14.00 3.02 7.67
C PHE A 157 13.66 3.72 6.35
N LEU A 158 13.09 4.91 6.41
CA LEU A 158 12.63 5.72 5.27
C LEU A 158 13.21 7.13 5.42
N PRO A 159 14.55 7.30 5.41
CA PRO A 159 15.14 8.62 5.53
C PRO A 159 14.57 9.50 4.40
N THR A 160 13.90 10.58 4.78
CA THR A 160 13.39 11.56 3.83
C THR A 160 14.55 12.01 2.97
N SER A 161 14.49 11.79 1.66
CA SER A 161 15.41 12.45 0.74
C SER A 161 15.21 13.95 0.93
N ILE A 162 16.22 14.62 1.49
CA ILE A 162 16.30 16.08 1.49
C ILE A 162 16.19 16.49 0.02
N PRO A 163 15.29 17.42 -0.36
CA PRO A 163 15.31 17.95 -1.72
C PRO A 163 16.70 18.54 -1.93
N SER A 164 17.46 17.99 -2.87
CA SER A 164 18.66 18.63 -3.38
C SER A 164 18.21 19.92 -4.07
N GLY A 165 18.13 21.01 -3.31
CA GLY A 165 18.11 22.33 -3.88
C GLY A 165 19.45 22.53 -4.56
N SER A 166 19.49 22.44 -5.89
CA SER A 166 20.56 23.08 -6.64
C SER A 166 20.48 24.57 -6.36
N PRO A 167 21.57 25.24 -5.93
CA PRO A 167 21.61 26.68 -6.03
C PRO A 167 21.57 27.03 -7.52
N ALA A 168 20.65 27.92 -7.88
CA ALA A 168 20.70 28.60 -9.17
C ALA A 168 22.05 29.33 -9.28
N ALA A 169 22.74 29.13 -10.39
CA ALA A 169 23.79 30.00 -10.88
C ALA A 169 23.28 30.67 -12.16
#